data_AF-A0A926GXQ8-F1
#
_entry.id   AF-A0A926GXQ8-F1
#
_cell.length_a   1.000
_cell.length_b   1.000
_cell.length_c   1.000
_cell.angle_alpha   90.00
_cell.angle_beta   90.00
_cell.angle_gamma   90.00
#
_symmetry.space_group_name_H-M   'P 1'
#
loop_
_entity.id
_entity.type
_entity.pdbx_description
1 polymer ?
#
loop_
_entity_poly.entity_id
_entity_poly.type
_entity_poly.pdbx_seq_one_letter_code
_entity_poly.pdbx_strand_id
1 'polypeptide(L)'
;MTLNQSGNSEFRGTVSTVSGAGALTKNGAGDLALYNANTYSGGTVLNAGRLLLANNAALGTGTITINGEHIRAHEAERTLSNPLALNGSFVLGQLTNFTGNATLVNNITITSFDATTNASVLSGVISGNGFGITKSGAGVLTLSGNSTYTGTTTVSAGRLNITSGSNATSGYSVAQGATPDMGGFGIPGGKSLSVNGTLQNMGTGAFTVASGATLSGTGAVPVSVSNTSGIVSPGNSAGTLTINGNYAQSGTGVLNIEIASLSSFDVLAINGSATLGGTLNISFASGFPNAFPATFDFLTTTGNLTGFFQNVNLVGSLPSGATGYSVRQSANGNGQRLTLVVVPEANAGLLALLAAPLLVGVFRKRK
;
A
#
# COMPACT_ATOMS: atom_id res chain seq x y z
N MET A 1 15.40 12.90 35.13
CA MET A 1 16.18 14.06 34.66
C MET A 1 15.45 14.69 33.48
N THR A 2 15.18 15.99 33.53
CA THR A 2 14.51 16.73 32.45
C THR A 2 15.47 17.74 31.85
N LEU A 3 15.61 17.73 30.53
CA LEU A 3 16.51 18.61 29.78
C LEU A 3 15.69 19.55 28.90
N ASN A 4 15.62 20.84 29.27
CA ASN A 4 14.89 21.89 28.55
C ASN A 4 15.88 22.83 27.84
N GLN A 5 16.43 22.43 26.69
CA GLN A 5 17.55 23.15 26.05
C GLN A 5 17.15 23.73 24.69
N SER A 6 17.31 25.05 24.51
CA SER A 6 17.03 25.76 23.25
C SER A 6 18.21 25.76 22.28
N GLY A 7 19.45 25.64 22.77
CA GLY A 7 20.67 25.46 21.96
C GLY A 7 21.10 23.99 21.87
N ASN A 8 22.01 23.69 20.94
CA ASN A 8 22.59 22.34 20.81
C ASN A 8 23.44 22.03 22.04
N SER A 9 23.17 20.88 22.65
CA SER A 9 23.91 20.42 23.82
C SER A 9 24.50 19.06 23.55
N GLU A 10 25.81 19.04 23.36
CA GLU A 10 26.56 17.79 23.34
C GLU A 10 26.84 17.37 24.78
N PHE A 11 26.26 16.26 25.23
CA PHE A 11 26.73 15.63 26.45
C PHE A 11 27.99 14.80 26.13
N ARG A 12 29.08 15.52 25.85
CA ARG A 12 30.43 14.99 25.72
C ARG A 12 31.08 15.01 27.08
N GLY A 13 30.83 13.99 27.86
CA GLY A 13 31.48 13.84 29.15
C GLY A 13 31.69 12.37 29.44
N THR A 14 32.86 12.07 29.97
CA THR A 14 33.17 10.89 30.80
C THR A 14 32.30 10.92 32.08
N VAL A 15 30.98 11.07 31.95
CA VAL A 15 30.06 10.88 33.06
C VAL A 15 29.73 9.41 33.07
N SER A 16 30.19 8.75 34.14
CA SER A 16 29.84 7.39 34.51
C SER A 16 28.38 7.13 34.19
N THR A 17 28.15 6.04 33.46
CA THR A 17 26.84 5.43 33.17
C THR A 17 25.69 5.96 34.04
N VAL A 18 24.69 6.61 33.43
CA VAL A 18 23.51 7.06 34.19
C VAL A 18 22.68 5.81 34.54
N SER A 19 22.36 5.63 35.83
CA SER A 19 21.68 4.45 36.37
C SER A 19 20.50 4.82 37.28
N GLY A 20 19.72 3.82 37.69
CA GLY A 20 18.59 3.97 38.62
C GLY A 20 17.21 3.95 37.95
N ALA A 21 16.15 4.05 38.75
CA ALA A 21 14.76 3.92 38.28
C ALA A 21 14.18 5.18 37.60
N GLY A 22 14.95 6.27 37.53
CA GLY A 22 14.49 7.53 36.95
C GLY A 22 14.40 7.50 35.42
N ALA A 23 13.58 8.39 34.87
CA ALA A 23 13.45 8.60 33.42
C ALA A 23 14.31 9.77 32.92
N LEU A 24 14.70 9.72 31.65
CA LEU A 24 15.24 10.86 30.90
C LEU A 24 14.11 11.52 30.10
N THR A 25 13.94 12.84 30.22
CA THR A 25 12.99 13.61 29.40
C THR A 25 13.73 14.66 28.58
N LYS A 26 13.71 14.53 27.26
CA LYS A 26 14.31 15.45 26.29
C LYS A 26 13.25 16.42 25.78
N ASN A 27 13.38 17.67 26.22
CA ASN A 27 12.62 18.82 25.78
C ASN A 27 13.55 19.83 25.06
N GLY A 28 12.96 20.93 24.58
CA GLY A 28 13.65 21.98 23.84
C GLY A 28 14.14 21.57 22.45
N ALA A 29 14.31 22.54 21.55
CA ALA A 29 14.58 22.30 20.13
C ALA A 29 15.99 21.78 19.82
N GLY A 30 16.95 21.96 20.74
CA GLY A 30 18.34 21.60 20.52
C GLY A 30 18.59 20.09 20.40
N ASP A 31 19.76 19.76 19.85
CA ASP A 31 20.28 18.39 19.80
C ASP A 31 20.77 17.92 21.18
N LEU A 32 20.55 16.64 21.50
CA LEU A 32 21.18 15.92 22.61
C LEU A 32 21.89 14.69 22.08
N ALA A 33 23.21 14.64 22.22
CA ALA A 33 24.02 13.46 21.90
C ALA A 33 24.35 12.64 23.16
N LEU A 34 24.13 11.32 23.10
CA LEU A 34 24.41 10.37 24.18
C LEU A 34 25.43 9.32 23.70
N TYR A 35 26.64 9.38 24.27
CA TYR A 35 27.78 8.54 23.90
C TYR A 35 27.96 7.30 24.78
N ASN A 36 27.50 7.35 26.03
CA ASN A 36 27.75 6.30 27.01
C ASN A 36 26.63 5.25 27.03
N ALA A 37 26.97 4.03 27.43
CA ALA A 37 25.98 3.02 27.81
C ALA A 37 25.34 3.42 29.14
N ASN A 38 24.03 3.62 29.14
CA ASN A 38 23.26 3.96 30.33
C ASN A 38 22.46 2.74 30.80
N THR A 39 22.12 2.70 32.09
CA THR A 39 21.42 1.58 32.73
C THR A 39 20.16 2.00 33.48
N TYR A 40 19.72 3.25 33.32
CA TYR A 40 18.47 3.70 33.92
C TYR A 40 17.26 2.93 33.35
N SER A 41 16.31 2.58 34.21
CA SER A 41 15.16 1.74 33.86
C SER A 41 13.85 2.51 33.75
N GLY A 42 13.81 3.78 34.14
CA GLY A 42 12.60 4.61 34.05
C GLY A 42 12.22 5.03 32.63
N GLY A 43 13.08 4.76 31.64
CA GLY A 43 12.83 5.02 30.23
C GLY A 43 13.26 6.41 29.76
N THR A 44 12.98 6.70 28.49
CA THR A 44 13.30 7.98 27.83
C THR A 44 12.05 8.56 27.18
N VAL A 45 11.78 9.84 27.39
CA VAL A 45 10.68 10.58 26.74
C VAL A 45 11.29 11.65 25.83
N LEU A 46 11.02 11.56 24.53
CA LEU A 46 11.42 12.55 23.52
C LEU A 46 10.23 13.43 23.15
N ASN A 47 10.25 14.68 23.61
CA ASN A 47 9.20 15.67 23.36
C ASN A 47 9.59 16.73 22.31
N ALA A 48 10.87 17.07 22.19
CA ALA A 48 11.35 18.15 21.34
C ALA A 48 12.81 17.94 20.89
N GLY A 49 13.16 18.44 19.70
CA GLY A 49 14.53 18.46 19.18
C GLY A 49 15.08 17.10 18.76
N ARG A 50 16.41 16.97 18.64
CA ARG A 50 17.03 15.74 18.13
C ARG A 50 17.76 14.96 19.21
N LEU A 51 17.61 13.64 19.18
CA LEU A 51 18.37 12.71 20.00
C LEU A 51 19.37 11.94 19.12
N LEU A 52 20.67 12.12 19.39
CA LEU A 52 21.77 11.45 18.70
C LEU A 52 22.35 10.35 19.58
N LEU A 53 22.45 9.14 19.03
CA LEU A 53 22.80 7.93 19.77
C LEU A 53 24.15 7.39 19.30
N ALA A 54 25.17 7.44 20.16
CA ALA A 54 26.47 6.87 19.86
C ALA A 54 26.69 5.50 20.52
N ASN A 55 25.73 4.99 21.31
CA ASN A 55 25.79 3.65 21.93
C ASN A 55 24.43 2.93 21.85
N ASN A 56 24.43 1.60 21.72
CA ASN A 56 23.20 0.78 21.69
C ASN A 56 22.41 0.86 23.01
N ALA A 57 23.10 1.02 24.15
CA ALA A 57 22.51 1.19 25.46
C ALA A 57 22.37 2.67 25.87
N ALA A 58 22.45 3.61 24.93
CA ALA A 58 22.40 5.04 25.24
C ALA A 58 21.10 5.46 25.96
N LEU A 59 20.01 4.73 25.78
CA LEU A 59 18.69 5.07 26.32
C LEU A 59 18.25 4.24 27.54
N GLY A 60 19.20 3.55 28.18
CA GLY A 60 18.88 2.68 29.30
C GLY A 60 18.09 1.45 28.85
N THR A 61 17.29 0.87 29.75
CA THR A 61 16.49 -0.33 29.48
C THR A 61 14.98 -0.08 29.45
N GLY A 62 14.53 1.07 29.97
CA GLY A 62 13.11 1.40 30.02
C GLY A 62 12.54 1.80 28.65
N THR A 63 11.22 1.95 28.59
CA THR A 63 10.50 2.33 27.37
C THR A 63 10.98 3.67 26.79
N ILE A 64 11.13 3.74 25.48
CA ILE A 64 11.32 4.99 24.74
C ILE A 64 9.94 5.49 24.30
N THR A 65 9.52 6.63 24.82
CA THR A 65 8.31 7.34 24.41
C THR A 65 8.67 8.43 23.41
N ILE A 66 8.21 8.32 22.18
CA ILE A 66 8.44 9.29 21.10
C ILE A 66 7.16 10.09 20.90
N ASN A 67 7.14 11.33 21.41
CA ASN A 67 6.04 12.26 21.19
C ASN A 67 6.23 13.10 19.90
N GLY A 68 7.38 12.98 19.24
CA GLY A 68 7.64 13.49 17.89
C GLY A 68 9.13 13.61 17.58
N GLU A 69 9.47 14.48 16.62
CA GLU A 69 10.83 15.02 16.43
C GLU A 69 11.84 14.02 15.85
N HIS A 70 13.12 14.08 16.22
CA HIS A 70 14.19 13.36 15.55
C HIS A 70 14.93 12.40 16.49
N ILE A 71 15.07 11.14 16.08
CA ILE A 71 15.99 10.19 16.71
C ILE A 71 16.92 9.61 15.65
N ARG A 72 18.22 9.57 15.93
CA ARG A 72 19.20 9.04 14.97
C ARG A 72 20.42 8.42 15.63
N ALA A 73 20.98 7.43 14.98
CA ALA A 73 22.33 6.97 15.21
C ALA A 73 23.36 8.09 14.92
N HIS A 74 24.45 8.09 15.68
CA HIS A 74 25.61 8.96 15.53
C HIS A 74 26.78 8.12 15.00
N GLU A 75 27.27 8.48 13.81
CA GLU A 75 28.45 7.93 13.10
C GLU A 75 28.42 6.43 12.73
N ALA A 76 27.69 5.58 13.44
CA ALA A 76 27.62 4.14 13.16
C ALA A 76 26.27 3.55 13.57
N GLU A 77 25.91 2.40 13.01
CA GLU A 77 24.61 1.75 13.24
C GLU A 77 24.34 1.45 14.70
N ARG A 78 23.15 1.85 15.17
CA ARG A 78 22.67 1.59 16.52
C ARG A 78 21.46 0.67 16.48
N THR A 79 21.47 -0.33 17.37
CA THR A 79 20.32 -1.19 17.61
C THR A 79 19.86 -1.02 19.04
N LEU A 80 18.62 -0.59 19.22
CA LEU A 80 17.98 -0.34 20.50
C LEU A 80 16.97 -1.44 20.80
N SER A 81 17.13 -2.09 21.95
CA SER A 81 16.24 -3.16 22.41
C SER A 81 15.08 -2.68 23.28
N ASN A 82 15.04 -1.38 23.59
CA ASN A 82 14.00 -0.78 24.40
C ASN A 82 12.61 -0.97 23.78
N PRO A 83 11.57 -1.23 24.58
CA PRO A 83 10.19 -1.07 24.13
C PRO A 83 9.93 0.36 23.65
N LEU A 84 9.01 0.53 22.70
CA LEU A 84 8.63 1.83 22.16
C LEU A 84 7.15 2.16 22.42
N ALA A 85 6.91 3.38 22.86
CA ALA A 85 5.60 4.03 22.79
C ALA A 85 5.67 5.14 21.72
N LEU A 86 4.98 4.93 20.60
CA LEU A 86 4.95 5.87 19.48
C LEU A 86 3.69 6.72 19.59
N ASN A 87 3.86 7.91 20.17
CA ASN A 87 2.77 8.84 20.47
C ASN A 87 2.65 9.95 19.42
N GLY A 88 3.72 10.26 18.71
CA GLY A 88 3.73 11.30 17.68
C GLY A 88 4.57 10.94 16.48
N SER A 89 4.27 11.62 15.36
CA SER A 89 5.04 11.50 14.11
C SER A 89 6.47 11.96 14.31
N PHE A 90 7.44 11.22 13.78
CA PHE A 90 8.86 11.47 14.02
C PHE A 90 9.69 11.22 12.77
N VAL A 91 10.90 11.77 12.80
CA VAL A 91 11.97 11.56 11.83
C VAL A 91 12.91 10.49 12.39
N LEU A 92 13.00 9.39 11.67
CA LEU A 92 13.95 8.32 11.95
C LEU A 92 15.21 8.54 11.11
N GLY A 93 16.31 8.88 11.78
CA GLY A 93 17.60 8.96 11.14
C GLY A 93 18.15 7.59 10.77
N GLN A 94 19.09 7.60 9.83
CA GLN A 94 19.70 6.39 9.26
C GLN A 94 20.29 5.46 10.31
N LEU A 95 20.39 4.17 9.96
CA LEU A 95 21.06 3.13 10.75
C LEU A 95 20.60 3.10 12.21
N THR A 96 19.34 3.47 12.45
CA THR A 96 18.71 3.48 13.77
C THR A 96 17.69 2.36 13.79
N ASN A 97 18.09 1.24 14.39
CA ASN A 97 17.32 0.02 14.41
C ASN A 97 16.66 -0.18 15.78
N PHE A 98 15.42 -0.66 15.77
CA PHE A 98 14.65 -0.98 16.97
C PHE A 98 14.24 -2.45 16.94
N THR A 99 14.64 -3.21 17.97
CA THR A 99 14.25 -4.62 18.15
C THR A 99 13.18 -4.81 19.22
N GLY A 100 12.98 -3.83 20.09
CA GLY A 100 11.90 -3.85 21.07
C GLY A 100 10.53 -3.66 20.43
N ASN A 101 9.50 -4.21 21.07
CA ASN A 101 8.12 -4.07 20.63
C ASN A 101 7.69 -2.60 20.67
N ALA A 102 6.89 -2.19 19.68
CA ALA A 102 6.34 -0.85 19.61
C ALA A 102 4.81 -0.86 19.80
N THR A 103 4.30 0.16 20.47
CA THR A 103 2.86 0.41 20.58
C THR A 103 2.54 1.75 19.92
N LEU A 104 1.65 1.74 18.93
CA LEU A 104 1.08 2.94 18.33
C LEU A 104 -0.01 3.46 19.26
N VAL A 105 0.09 4.74 19.63
CA VAL A 105 -0.92 5.43 20.44
C VAL A 105 -1.71 6.44 19.58
N ASN A 106 -1.22 6.73 18.39
CA ASN A 106 -1.84 7.58 17.36
C ASN A 106 -1.50 7.02 15.96
N ASN A 107 -2.08 7.63 14.91
CA ASN A 107 -1.53 7.46 13.57
C ASN A 107 -0.13 8.10 13.51
N ILE A 108 0.88 7.34 13.09
CA ILE A 108 2.29 7.78 13.14
C ILE A 108 2.83 7.94 11.73
N THR A 109 3.32 9.13 11.42
CA THR A 109 4.19 9.34 10.26
C THR A 109 5.64 9.10 10.67
N ILE A 110 6.28 8.13 10.02
CA ILE A 110 7.72 7.86 10.15
C ILE A 110 8.41 8.43 8.91
N THR A 111 9.13 9.53 9.11
CA THR A 111 9.87 10.21 8.04
C THR A 111 11.31 9.74 8.02
N SER A 112 11.77 9.19 6.91
CA SER A 112 13.18 8.83 6.69
C SER A 112 13.72 9.57 5.47
N PHE A 113 14.85 10.27 5.56
CA PHE A 113 15.29 11.17 4.50
C PHE A 113 16.37 10.65 3.56
N ASP A 114 17.06 9.56 3.87
CA ASP A 114 18.22 9.12 3.08
C ASP A 114 17.87 8.02 2.08
N ALA A 115 17.96 8.33 0.78
CA ALA A 115 17.63 7.48 -0.35
C ALA A 115 18.62 6.33 -0.64
N THR A 116 19.69 6.18 0.17
CA THR A 116 20.65 5.07 0.05
C THR A 116 20.07 3.72 0.52
N THR A 117 20.83 2.63 0.37
CA THR A 117 20.45 1.26 0.78
C THR A 117 20.39 1.04 2.29
N ASN A 118 20.87 1.98 3.10
CA ASN A 118 20.98 1.84 4.55
C ASN A 118 19.64 2.10 5.23
N ALA A 119 18.80 1.07 5.27
CA ALA A 119 17.49 1.13 5.88
C ALA A 119 17.55 1.29 7.39
N SER A 120 16.60 2.05 7.95
CA SER A 120 16.28 1.94 9.39
C SER A 120 15.31 0.79 9.59
N VAL A 121 15.54 -0.06 10.58
CA VAL A 121 14.78 -1.29 10.79
C VAL A 121 13.95 -1.22 12.06
N LEU A 122 12.64 -1.49 11.96
CA LEU A 122 11.78 -1.83 13.10
C LEU A 122 11.47 -3.33 13.01
N SER A 123 12.10 -4.12 13.87
CA SER A 123 11.98 -5.58 13.89
C SER A 123 11.16 -6.13 15.06
N GLY A 124 10.87 -5.30 16.07
CA GLY A 124 9.91 -5.66 17.11
C GLY A 124 8.46 -5.72 16.59
N VAL A 125 7.58 -6.39 17.33
CA VAL A 125 6.14 -6.38 17.01
C VAL A 125 5.60 -4.97 17.19
N ILE A 126 4.97 -4.41 16.16
CA ILE A 126 4.24 -3.14 16.26
C ILE A 126 2.76 -3.46 16.51
N SER A 127 2.19 -2.93 17.60
CA SER A 127 0.79 -3.11 17.98
C SER A 127 0.04 -1.77 18.01
N GLY A 128 -1.29 -1.79 18.00
CA GLY A 128 -2.12 -0.58 18.09
C GLY A 128 -3.48 -0.76 17.42
N ASN A 129 -4.56 -0.45 18.13
CA ASN A 129 -5.91 -0.62 17.57
C ASN A 129 -6.37 0.65 16.85
N GLY A 130 -6.76 0.52 15.58
CA GLY A 130 -7.24 1.61 14.72
C GLY A 130 -6.14 2.54 14.19
N PHE A 131 -4.91 2.38 14.67
CA PHE A 131 -3.78 3.25 14.32
C PHE A 131 -2.91 2.66 13.22
N GLY A 132 -2.52 3.50 12.28
CA GLY A 132 -1.70 3.15 11.12
C GLY A 132 -0.34 3.83 11.12
N ILE A 133 0.48 3.45 10.14
CA ILE A 133 1.82 4.00 9.89
C ILE A 133 1.81 4.68 8.52
N THR A 134 2.30 5.92 8.45
CA THR A 134 2.64 6.58 7.19
C THR A 134 4.16 6.64 7.03
N LYS A 135 4.71 5.96 6.04
CA LYS A 135 6.11 6.10 5.63
C LYS A 135 6.26 7.30 4.70
N SER A 136 7.02 8.29 5.12
CA SER A 136 7.36 9.49 4.35
C SER A 136 8.87 9.70 4.22
N GLY A 137 9.26 10.74 3.49
CA GLY A 137 10.65 11.05 3.16
C GLY A 137 11.28 10.07 2.16
N ALA A 138 12.36 10.50 1.50
CA ALA A 138 12.96 9.78 0.38
C ALA A 138 13.63 8.44 0.76
N GLY A 139 13.88 8.19 2.04
CA GLY A 139 14.67 7.05 2.49
C GLY A 139 13.94 5.72 2.62
N VAL A 140 14.68 4.71 3.11
CA VAL A 140 14.21 3.34 3.28
C VAL A 140 13.82 3.06 4.74
N LEU A 141 12.60 2.58 4.95
CA LEU A 141 12.14 1.99 6.21
C LEU A 141 11.93 0.50 6.03
N THR A 142 12.47 -0.33 6.91
CA THR A 142 12.21 -1.77 6.94
C THR A 142 11.34 -2.11 8.13
N LEU A 143 10.20 -2.75 7.89
CA LEU A 143 9.36 -3.40 8.90
C LEU A 143 9.54 -4.91 8.78
N SER A 144 10.17 -5.53 9.78
CA SER A 144 10.51 -6.97 9.75
C SER A 144 9.91 -7.81 10.87
N GLY A 145 9.30 -7.17 11.88
CA GLY A 145 8.56 -7.85 12.93
C GLY A 145 7.10 -8.09 12.55
N ASN A 146 6.52 -9.23 12.95
CA ASN A 146 5.10 -9.57 12.71
C ASN A 146 4.15 -8.62 13.45
N SER A 147 3.83 -7.51 12.82
CA SER A 147 3.04 -6.44 13.44
C SER A 147 1.55 -6.78 13.51
N THR A 148 0.86 -6.29 14.54
CA THR A 148 -0.55 -6.58 14.86
C THR A 148 -1.43 -5.32 14.88
N TYR A 149 -0.89 -4.15 14.55
CA TYR A 149 -1.70 -2.94 14.44
C TYR A 149 -2.77 -3.06 13.35
N THR A 150 -3.90 -2.39 13.56
CA THR A 150 -5.10 -2.53 12.72
C THR A 150 -5.39 -1.36 11.81
N GLY A 151 -4.68 -0.23 11.93
CA GLY A 151 -4.73 0.84 10.94
C GLY A 151 -3.90 0.53 9.69
N THR A 152 -4.15 1.32 8.65
CA THR A 152 -3.53 1.15 7.33
C THR A 152 -2.05 1.51 7.35
N THR A 153 -1.26 0.86 6.49
CA THR A 153 0.13 1.27 6.23
C THR A 153 0.21 2.07 4.94
N THR A 154 0.44 3.36 5.05
CA THR A 154 0.54 4.28 3.92
C THR A 154 1.99 4.52 3.54
N VAL A 155 2.33 4.45 2.26
CA VAL A 155 3.62 4.90 1.74
C VAL A 155 3.41 6.17 0.92
N SER A 156 3.86 7.30 1.46
CA SER A 156 3.76 8.61 0.80
C SER A 156 5.03 9.01 0.07
N ALA A 157 6.20 8.50 0.49
CA ALA A 157 7.47 8.70 -0.21
C ALA A 157 8.54 7.67 0.21
N GLY A 158 9.57 7.53 -0.63
CA GLY A 158 10.71 6.65 -0.40
C GLY A 158 10.34 5.17 -0.49
N ARG A 159 11.14 4.30 0.13
CA ARG A 159 10.97 2.85 0.08
C ARG A 159 10.46 2.30 1.41
N LEU A 160 9.49 1.40 1.35
CA LEU A 160 9.04 0.60 2.50
C LEU A 160 9.35 -0.87 2.22
N ASN A 161 10.34 -1.41 2.91
CA ASN A 161 10.66 -2.83 2.87
C ASN A 161 9.85 -3.58 3.93
N ILE A 162 9.16 -4.62 3.51
CA ILE A 162 8.40 -5.51 4.41
C ILE A 162 8.95 -6.91 4.22
N THR A 163 9.61 -7.43 5.26
CA THR A 163 10.25 -8.75 5.19
C THR A 163 9.52 -9.82 5.98
N SER A 164 8.46 -9.45 6.72
CA SER A 164 7.52 -10.37 7.37
C SER A 164 6.10 -10.20 6.79
N GLY A 165 5.45 -11.31 6.41
CA GLY A 165 4.15 -11.31 5.73
C GLY A 165 2.95 -10.81 6.57
N SER A 166 3.15 -10.37 7.81
CA SER A 166 2.07 -10.04 8.76
C SER A 166 1.81 -8.54 8.98
N ASN A 167 2.54 -7.64 8.32
CA ASN A 167 2.71 -6.28 8.87
C ASN A 167 1.58 -5.27 8.63
N ALA A 168 0.48 -5.65 7.99
CA ALA A 168 -0.75 -4.87 8.03
C ALA A 168 -1.92 -5.83 8.19
N THR A 169 -2.65 -5.74 9.29
CA THR A 169 -3.89 -6.53 9.44
C THR A 169 -5.00 -5.98 8.56
N SER A 170 -4.95 -4.71 8.14
CA SER A 170 -5.95 -4.03 7.31
C SER A 170 -5.53 -3.63 5.88
N GLY A 171 -4.24 -3.71 5.54
CA GLY A 171 -3.71 -3.48 4.18
C GLY A 171 -2.72 -2.32 4.02
N TYR A 172 -2.26 -2.15 2.79
CA TYR A 172 -1.25 -1.18 2.36
C TYR A 172 -1.88 -0.15 1.40
N SER A 173 -1.39 1.09 1.43
CA SER A 173 -1.78 2.10 0.44
C SER A 173 -0.60 2.91 -0.04
N VAL A 174 -0.53 3.19 -1.34
CA VAL A 174 0.45 4.07 -1.96
C VAL A 174 -0.25 5.36 -2.32
N ALA A 175 0.21 6.47 -1.76
CA ALA A 175 -0.43 7.77 -1.97
C ALA A 175 -0.24 8.25 -3.42
N GLN A 176 -1.13 9.14 -3.86
CA GLN A 176 -0.98 9.79 -5.17
C GLN A 176 0.36 10.54 -5.24
N GLY A 177 1.06 10.40 -6.37
CA GLY A 177 2.39 10.98 -6.58
C GLY A 177 3.53 10.26 -5.85
N ALA A 178 3.24 9.31 -4.97
CA ALA A 178 4.28 8.49 -4.34
C ALA A 178 4.85 7.48 -5.34
N THR A 179 6.17 7.28 -5.29
CA THR A 179 6.87 6.28 -6.11
C THR A 179 7.60 5.21 -5.29
N PRO A 180 6.91 4.45 -4.41
CA PRO A 180 7.60 3.59 -3.49
C PRO A 180 8.08 2.31 -4.15
N ASP A 181 9.30 1.91 -3.80
CA ASP A 181 9.77 0.57 -4.05
C ASP A 181 9.22 -0.37 -2.96
N MET A 182 8.55 -1.44 -3.39
CA MET A 182 7.95 -2.45 -2.52
C MET A 182 8.76 -3.77 -2.45
N GLY A 183 9.98 -3.81 -3.00
CA GLY A 183 10.92 -4.90 -2.74
C GLY A 183 10.62 -6.23 -3.45
N GLY A 184 10.03 -6.20 -4.65
CA GLY A 184 9.99 -7.36 -5.54
C GLY A 184 9.06 -8.52 -5.16
N PHE A 185 8.14 -8.33 -4.21
CA PHE A 185 7.20 -9.38 -3.81
C PHE A 185 5.74 -8.94 -3.99
N GLY A 186 4.88 -9.90 -4.38
CA GLY A 186 3.44 -9.71 -4.54
C GLY A 186 2.69 -9.48 -3.23
N ILE A 187 1.37 -9.30 -3.30
CA ILE A 187 0.50 -9.14 -2.13
C ILE A 187 0.29 -10.50 -1.47
N PRO A 188 0.70 -10.70 -0.20
CA PRO A 188 0.44 -11.93 0.53
C PRO A 188 -1.06 -12.20 0.67
N GLY A 189 -1.44 -13.46 0.86
CA GLY A 189 -2.85 -13.84 0.95
C GLY A 189 -3.62 -13.13 2.08
N GLY A 190 -4.88 -12.78 1.80
CA GLY A 190 -5.76 -12.08 2.74
C GLY A 190 -5.43 -10.60 2.97
N LYS A 191 -4.58 -9.98 2.15
CA LYS A 191 -4.15 -8.58 2.31
C LYS A 191 -4.58 -7.70 1.13
N SER A 192 -4.78 -6.41 1.39
CA SER A 192 -5.11 -5.45 0.33
C SER A 192 -3.95 -4.48 0.10
N LEU A 193 -3.74 -4.09 -1.16
CA LEU A 193 -2.88 -2.98 -1.57
C LEU A 193 -3.70 -2.04 -2.46
N SER A 194 -3.83 -0.78 -2.05
CA SER A 194 -4.38 0.31 -2.86
C SER A 194 -3.24 1.13 -3.46
N VAL A 195 -3.06 1.10 -4.77
CA VAL A 195 -2.03 1.85 -5.49
C VAL A 195 -2.67 3.09 -6.10
N ASN A 196 -2.47 4.26 -5.50
CA ASN A 196 -2.93 5.55 -6.06
C ASN A 196 -1.79 6.41 -6.63
N GLY A 197 -0.53 5.99 -6.40
CA GLY A 197 0.69 6.52 -7.03
C GLY A 197 1.27 5.53 -8.05
N THR A 198 2.60 5.51 -8.21
CA THR A 198 3.28 4.57 -9.11
C THR A 198 4.20 3.68 -8.30
N LEU A 199 3.98 2.36 -8.27
CA LEU A 199 4.97 1.48 -7.66
C LEU A 199 6.30 1.57 -8.41
N GLN A 200 7.39 1.38 -7.70
CA GLN A 200 8.68 1.01 -8.27
C GLN A 200 8.93 -0.46 -7.94
N ASN A 201 9.58 -1.17 -8.84
CA ASN A 201 9.98 -2.55 -8.61
C ASN A 201 11.45 -2.71 -9.01
N MET A 202 12.27 -3.20 -8.08
CA MET A 202 13.65 -3.58 -8.35
C MET A 202 13.85 -5.09 -8.57
N GLY A 203 12.76 -5.88 -8.60
CA GLY A 203 12.78 -7.30 -8.93
C GLY A 203 12.38 -7.59 -10.39
N THR A 204 12.95 -8.65 -10.97
CA THR A 204 12.64 -9.10 -12.35
C THR A 204 11.37 -9.97 -12.45
N GLY A 205 10.73 -10.28 -11.31
CA GLY A 205 9.54 -11.11 -11.23
C GLY A 205 8.22 -10.34 -11.40
N ALA A 206 7.17 -11.07 -11.78
CA ALA A 206 5.82 -10.52 -11.84
C ALA A 206 5.28 -10.21 -10.43
N PHE A 207 4.55 -9.11 -10.31
CA PHE A 207 3.81 -8.74 -9.11
C PHE A 207 2.65 -9.71 -8.92
N THR A 208 2.68 -10.52 -7.87
CA THR A 208 1.67 -11.58 -7.66
C THR A 208 0.52 -11.08 -6.77
N VAL A 209 -0.73 -11.41 -7.12
CA VAL A 209 -1.90 -11.20 -6.27
C VAL A 209 -2.38 -12.57 -5.78
N ALA A 210 -2.02 -12.92 -4.55
CA ALA A 210 -2.26 -14.25 -3.97
C ALA A 210 -3.71 -14.46 -3.51
N SER A 211 -4.04 -15.67 -3.05
CA SER A 211 -5.39 -16.02 -2.59
C SER A 211 -5.88 -15.10 -1.47
N GLY A 212 -7.06 -14.53 -1.63
CA GLY A 212 -7.64 -13.55 -0.70
C GLY A 212 -6.95 -12.19 -0.69
N ALA A 213 -5.92 -11.97 -1.51
CA ALA A 213 -5.31 -10.66 -1.66
C ALA A 213 -6.12 -9.76 -2.61
N THR A 214 -6.06 -8.46 -2.41
CA THR A 214 -6.71 -7.46 -3.29
C THR A 214 -5.70 -6.42 -3.77
N LEU A 215 -5.54 -6.26 -5.08
CA LEU A 215 -4.88 -5.12 -5.70
C LEU A 215 -5.93 -4.12 -6.18
N SER A 216 -5.80 -2.85 -5.79
CA SER A 216 -6.76 -1.79 -6.12
C SER A 216 -6.08 -0.44 -6.35
N GLY A 217 -6.86 0.61 -6.59
CA GLY A 217 -6.40 1.99 -6.70
C GLY A 217 -6.30 2.51 -8.14
N THR A 218 -6.01 3.81 -8.27
CA THR A 218 -5.97 4.53 -9.56
C THR A 218 -4.56 4.72 -10.15
N GLY A 219 -3.59 3.99 -9.63
CA GLY A 219 -2.16 4.21 -9.85
C GLY A 219 -1.57 3.28 -10.90
N ALA A 220 -0.25 3.06 -10.82
CA ALA A 220 0.48 2.22 -11.76
C ALA A 220 1.35 1.15 -11.07
N VAL A 221 1.34 -0.07 -11.62
CA VAL A 221 2.27 -1.16 -11.29
C VAL A 221 3.30 -1.25 -12.42
N PRO A 222 4.63 -1.13 -12.15
CA PRO A 222 5.66 -0.94 -13.17
C PRO A 222 6.07 -2.22 -13.90
N VAL A 223 5.48 -3.37 -13.52
CA VAL A 223 5.84 -4.70 -14.00
C VAL A 223 4.60 -5.50 -14.32
N SER A 224 4.81 -6.67 -14.92
CA SER A 224 3.74 -7.64 -15.14
C SER A 224 3.06 -8.03 -13.81
N VAL A 225 1.75 -8.21 -13.85
CA VAL A 225 0.93 -8.66 -12.71
C VAL A 225 0.40 -10.06 -12.99
N SER A 226 0.54 -10.96 -12.01
CA SER A 226 0.00 -12.31 -12.01
C SER A 226 -1.05 -12.44 -10.91
N ASN A 227 -2.33 -12.43 -11.27
CA ASN A 227 -3.44 -12.68 -10.36
C ASN A 227 -3.67 -14.20 -10.23
N THR A 228 -3.05 -14.81 -9.22
CA THR A 228 -3.02 -16.27 -9.07
C THR A 228 -4.26 -16.83 -8.39
N SER A 229 -4.88 -16.08 -7.48
CA SER A 229 -6.16 -16.44 -6.83
C SER A 229 -6.78 -15.26 -6.06
N GLY A 230 -6.33 -14.04 -6.35
CA GLY A 230 -6.76 -12.84 -5.65
C GLY A 230 -7.77 -12.02 -6.46
N ILE A 231 -7.93 -10.78 -6.02
CA ILE A 231 -8.85 -9.81 -6.57
C ILE A 231 -8.03 -8.66 -7.15
N VAL A 232 -8.28 -8.30 -8.40
CA VAL A 232 -7.87 -7.01 -8.96
C VAL A 232 -9.12 -6.16 -9.10
N SER A 233 -9.11 -4.98 -8.51
CA SER A 233 -10.24 -4.05 -8.46
C SER A 233 -9.73 -2.65 -8.79
N PRO A 234 -9.59 -2.31 -10.08
CA PRO A 234 -9.11 -0.99 -10.48
C PRO A 234 -9.90 0.14 -9.82
N GLY A 235 -9.24 1.29 -9.66
CA GLY A 235 -9.86 2.48 -9.10
C GLY A 235 -9.94 2.52 -7.57
N ASN A 236 -10.44 3.64 -7.06
CA ASN A 236 -11.07 3.71 -5.74
C ASN A 236 -12.60 3.67 -5.90
N SER A 237 -13.07 3.03 -6.98
CA SER A 237 -14.48 2.93 -7.37
C SER A 237 -15.12 4.33 -7.60
N ALA A 238 -14.89 5.00 -8.74
CA ALA A 238 -14.36 4.50 -10.03
C ALA A 238 -12.99 5.10 -10.46
N GLY A 239 -12.17 4.34 -11.21
CA GLY A 239 -10.97 4.87 -11.88
C GLY A 239 -10.04 3.85 -12.54
N THR A 240 -8.90 4.32 -13.05
CA THR A 240 -7.97 3.49 -13.86
C THR A 240 -6.79 2.96 -13.06
N LEU A 241 -6.61 1.63 -13.00
CA LEU A 241 -5.36 1.01 -12.55
C LEU A 241 -4.52 0.65 -13.78
N THR A 242 -3.26 1.09 -13.81
CA THR A 242 -2.32 0.83 -14.90
C THR A 242 -1.34 -0.28 -14.56
N ILE A 243 -1.11 -1.21 -15.48
CA ILE A 243 -0.07 -2.24 -15.42
C ILE A 243 0.92 -1.97 -16.55
N ASN A 244 2.15 -1.58 -16.21
CA ASN A 244 3.25 -1.38 -17.16
C ASN A 244 3.99 -2.69 -17.45
N GLY A 245 3.23 -3.68 -17.92
CA GLY A 245 3.70 -5.02 -18.22
C GLY A 245 2.54 -5.89 -18.67
N ASN A 246 2.72 -7.21 -18.59
CA ASN A 246 1.66 -8.15 -18.91
C ASN A 246 0.70 -8.34 -17.72
N TYR A 247 -0.57 -8.65 -18.00
CA TYR A 247 -1.52 -9.09 -17.00
C TYR A 247 -1.87 -10.56 -17.22
N ALA A 248 -1.79 -11.39 -16.19
CA ALA A 248 -2.27 -12.78 -16.25
C ALA A 248 -3.24 -13.03 -15.10
N GLN A 249 -4.47 -13.44 -15.41
CA GLN A 249 -5.45 -13.89 -14.43
C GLN A 249 -5.63 -15.40 -14.53
N SER A 250 -5.44 -16.09 -13.40
CA SER A 250 -5.64 -17.54 -13.31
C SER A 250 -7.13 -17.91 -13.38
N GLY A 251 -7.41 -19.21 -13.42
CA GLY A 251 -8.77 -19.73 -13.33
C GLY A 251 -9.51 -19.44 -12.01
N THR A 252 -8.82 -18.97 -10.97
CA THR A 252 -9.43 -18.62 -9.67
C THR A 252 -9.31 -17.14 -9.34
N GLY A 253 -8.61 -16.36 -10.17
CA GLY A 253 -8.53 -14.92 -10.00
C GLY A 253 -9.85 -14.23 -10.31
N VAL A 254 -10.03 -13.05 -9.71
CA VAL A 254 -11.20 -12.20 -9.87
C VAL A 254 -10.77 -10.82 -10.37
N LEU A 255 -11.48 -10.29 -11.37
CA LEU A 255 -11.45 -8.88 -11.76
C LEU A 255 -12.78 -8.25 -11.37
N ASN A 256 -12.75 -7.20 -10.55
CA ASN A 256 -13.92 -6.40 -10.21
C ASN A 256 -13.90 -5.10 -11.01
N ILE A 257 -15.04 -4.72 -11.56
CA ILE A 257 -15.24 -3.47 -12.31
C ILE A 257 -16.50 -2.77 -11.79
N GLU A 258 -16.37 -1.53 -11.36
CA GLU A 258 -17.49 -0.65 -11.06
C GLU A 258 -17.77 0.31 -12.22
N ILE A 259 -19.06 0.44 -12.56
CA ILE A 259 -19.56 1.44 -13.50
C ILE A 259 -20.35 2.50 -12.69
N ALA A 260 -19.70 3.60 -12.36
CA ALA A 260 -20.30 4.65 -11.53
C ALA A 260 -21.21 5.59 -12.34
N SER A 261 -20.85 5.92 -13.58
CA SER A 261 -21.62 6.74 -14.51
C SER A 261 -21.22 6.47 -15.97
N LEU A 262 -21.81 7.21 -16.92
CA LEU A 262 -21.45 7.12 -18.35
C LEU A 262 -19.99 7.53 -18.65
N SER A 263 -19.37 8.32 -17.77
CA SER A 263 -18.02 8.86 -17.96
C SER A 263 -17.05 8.48 -16.84
N SER A 264 -17.52 7.77 -15.82
CA SER A 264 -16.71 7.36 -14.67
C SER A 264 -16.96 5.88 -14.38
N PHE A 265 -15.95 5.07 -14.62
CA PHE A 265 -15.98 3.63 -14.44
C PHE A 265 -14.55 3.11 -14.26
N ASP A 266 -14.43 1.92 -13.70
CA ASP A 266 -13.16 1.26 -13.49
C ASP A 266 -12.55 0.79 -14.82
N VAL A 267 -11.24 1.00 -14.95
CA VAL A 267 -10.46 0.56 -16.10
C VAL A 267 -9.19 -0.15 -15.64
N LEU A 268 -8.97 -1.38 -16.10
CA LEU A 268 -7.66 -2.03 -16.03
C LEU A 268 -6.89 -1.74 -17.33
N ALA A 269 -5.96 -0.78 -17.28
CA ALA A 269 -5.14 -0.41 -18.42
C ALA A 269 -3.81 -1.18 -18.41
N ILE A 270 -3.48 -1.88 -19.49
CA ILE A 270 -2.35 -2.81 -19.54
C ILE A 270 -1.42 -2.43 -20.70
N ASN A 271 -0.22 -1.95 -20.38
CA ASN A 271 0.81 -1.64 -21.36
C ASN A 271 1.63 -2.88 -21.72
N GLY A 272 0.93 -3.95 -22.07
CA GLY A 272 1.45 -5.26 -22.45
C GLY A 272 0.32 -6.16 -22.94
N SER A 273 0.55 -7.47 -22.93
CA SER A 273 -0.48 -8.46 -23.24
C SER A 273 -1.27 -8.85 -22.00
N ALA A 274 -2.52 -9.29 -22.18
CA ALA A 274 -3.37 -9.78 -21.11
C ALA A 274 -3.86 -11.21 -21.40
N THR A 275 -3.79 -12.08 -20.39
CA THR A 275 -4.37 -13.43 -20.44
C THR A 275 -5.45 -13.54 -19.37
N LEU A 276 -6.66 -13.85 -19.79
CA LEU A 276 -7.86 -13.89 -18.94
C LEU A 276 -8.20 -15.31 -18.49
N GLY A 277 -8.71 -15.40 -17.27
CA GLY A 277 -9.23 -16.61 -16.64
C GLY A 277 -10.20 -16.24 -15.51
N GLY A 278 -10.79 -17.23 -14.85
CA GLY A 278 -11.54 -17.01 -13.61
C GLY A 278 -12.77 -16.12 -13.78
N THR A 279 -12.95 -15.15 -12.89
CA THR A 279 -14.21 -14.39 -12.79
C THR A 279 -14.03 -12.93 -13.11
N LEU A 280 -15.00 -12.37 -13.85
CA LEU A 280 -15.25 -10.94 -13.96
C LEU A 280 -16.52 -10.61 -13.18
N ASN A 281 -16.43 -9.68 -12.23
CA ASN A 281 -17.57 -9.10 -11.54
C ASN A 281 -17.78 -7.67 -12.03
N ILE A 282 -19.02 -7.33 -12.39
CA ILE A 282 -19.42 -5.99 -12.81
C ILE A 282 -20.44 -5.48 -11.81
N SER A 283 -20.29 -4.23 -11.36
CA SER A 283 -21.26 -3.55 -10.51
C SER A 283 -21.62 -2.20 -11.13
N PHE A 284 -22.85 -1.74 -10.87
CA PHE A 284 -23.30 -0.39 -11.24
C PHE A 284 -23.62 0.38 -9.97
N ALA A 285 -23.22 1.66 -9.91
CA ALA A 285 -23.60 2.52 -8.80
C ALA A 285 -25.12 2.70 -8.71
N SER A 286 -25.64 2.92 -7.50
CA SER A 286 -27.06 3.19 -7.27
C SER A 286 -27.50 4.45 -8.03
N GLY A 287 -28.62 4.35 -8.76
CA GLY A 287 -29.15 5.49 -9.52
C GLY A 287 -28.48 5.72 -10.88
N PHE A 288 -27.73 4.75 -11.40
CA PHE A 288 -27.18 4.79 -12.76
C PHE A 288 -28.28 5.18 -13.79
N PRO A 289 -28.01 6.15 -14.70
CA PRO A 289 -29.04 6.74 -15.54
C PRO A 289 -29.62 5.77 -16.58
N ASN A 290 -30.87 6.01 -16.97
CA ASN A 290 -31.55 5.30 -18.06
C ASN A 290 -31.08 5.81 -19.43
N ALA A 291 -29.81 5.59 -19.77
CA ALA A 291 -29.20 6.03 -21.02
C ALA A 291 -28.57 4.84 -21.76
N PHE A 292 -29.40 4.07 -22.48
CA PHE A 292 -28.99 2.85 -23.17
C PHE A 292 -29.29 2.90 -24.69
N PRO A 293 -28.48 2.25 -25.55
CA PRO A 293 -27.32 1.42 -25.21
C PRO A 293 -26.13 2.23 -24.67
N ALA A 294 -25.36 1.62 -23.77
CA ALA A 294 -24.15 2.21 -23.20
C ALA A 294 -22.98 1.24 -23.32
N THR A 295 -21.78 1.78 -23.54
CA THR A 295 -20.56 0.99 -23.73
C THR A 295 -19.43 1.47 -22.82
N PHE A 296 -18.70 0.53 -22.21
CA PHE A 296 -17.63 0.82 -21.26
C PHE A 296 -16.40 -0.03 -21.57
N ASP A 297 -15.31 0.60 -21.97
CA ASP A 297 -14.03 -0.06 -22.21
C ASP A 297 -13.30 -0.25 -20.87
N PHE A 298 -13.61 -1.33 -20.16
CA PHE A 298 -13.13 -1.58 -18.79
C PHE A 298 -11.77 -2.28 -18.73
N LEU A 299 -11.27 -2.78 -19.85
CA LEU A 299 -9.93 -3.36 -19.96
C LEU A 299 -9.33 -2.97 -21.30
N THR A 300 -8.11 -2.44 -21.27
CA THR A 300 -7.34 -2.08 -22.48
C THR A 300 -5.96 -2.73 -22.44
N THR A 301 -5.47 -3.17 -23.59
CA THR A 301 -4.12 -3.73 -23.77
C THR A 301 -3.43 -3.04 -24.93
N THR A 302 -2.10 -2.85 -24.86
CA THR A 302 -1.28 -2.54 -26.03
C THR A 302 -0.81 -3.80 -26.77
N GLY A 303 -0.81 -4.95 -26.09
CA GLY A 303 -0.51 -6.26 -26.66
C GLY A 303 -1.75 -7.10 -26.97
N ASN A 304 -1.56 -8.42 -27.03
CA ASN A 304 -2.64 -9.36 -27.30
C ASN A 304 -3.53 -9.57 -26.08
N LEU A 305 -4.84 -9.73 -26.31
CA LEU A 305 -5.78 -10.23 -25.30
C LEU A 305 -6.11 -11.69 -25.63
N THR A 306 -5.78 -12.60 -24.71
CA THR A 306 -5.99 -14.04 -24.84
C THR A 306 -6.78 -14.62 -23.65
N GLY A 307 -7.31 -15.83 -23.80
CA GLY A 307 -8.13 -16.46 -22.77
C GLY A 307 -9.54 -15.85 -22.67
N PHE A 308 -10.29 -16.28 -21.66
CA PHE A 308 -11.65 -15.80 -21.38
C PHE A 308 -11.99 -15.92 -19.90
N PHE A 309 -12.89 -15.08 -19.41
CA PHE A 309 -13.48 -15.28 -18.09
C PHE A 309 -14.39 -16.50 -18.12
N GLN A 310 -14.23 -17.39 -17.14
CA GLN A 310 -15.10 -18.56 -16.95
C GLN A 310 -16.46 -18.13 -16.40
N ASN A 311 -16.49 -17.07 -15.59
CA ASN A 311 -17.71 -16.49 -15.05
C ASN A 311 -17.74 -14.98 -15.29
N VAL A 312 -18.89 -14.46 -15.70
CA VAL A 312 -19.16 -13.02 -15.78
C VAL A 312 -20.39 -12.72 -14.95
N ASN A 313 -20.19 -12.13 -13.79
CA ASN A 313 -21.23 -11.89 -12.81
C ASN A 313 -21.62 -10.42 -12.78
N LEU A 314 -22.91 -10.18 -12.58
CA LEU A 314 -23.43 -8.89 -12.18
C LEU A 314 -23.59 -8.90 -10.66
N VAL A 315 -22.86 -8.00 -9.99
CA VAL A 315 -23.00 -7.75 -8.55
C VAL A 315 -24.09 -6.69 -8.37
N GLY A 316 -25.23 -7.12 -7.85
CA GLY A 316 -26.44 -6.29 -7.76
C GLY A 316 -27.39 -6.48 -8.94
N SER A 317 -28.20 -5.46 -9.22
CA SER A 317 -29.18 -5.48 -10.32
C SER A 317 -28.69 -4.67 -11.51
N LEU A 318 -29.21 -4.99 -12.71
CA LEU A 318 -29.04 -4.09 -13.85
C LEU A 318 -29.65 -2.72 -13.54
N PRO A 319 -29.07 -1.64 -14.08
CA PRO A 319 -29.70 -0.33 -14.05
C PRO A 319 -31.14 -0.38 -14.57
N SER A 320 -31.99 0.52 -14.07
CA SER A 320 -33.37 0.64 -14.57
C SER A 320 -33.37 0.86 -16.08
N GLY A 321 -34.31 0.22 -16.79
CA GLY A 321 -34.37 0.31 -18.26
C GLY A 321 -33.34 -0.53 -19.02
N ALA A 322 -32.39 -1.20 -18.36
CA ALA A 322 -31.53 -2.20 -18.98
C ALA A 322 -32.10 -3.62 -18.81
N THR A 323 -32.09 -4.41 -19.88
CA THR A 323 -32.59 -5.81 -19.86
C THR A 323 -31.49 -6.86 -20.02
N GLY A 324 -30.29 -6.43 -20.42
CA GLY A 324 -29.17 -7.33 -20.60
C GLY A 324 -27.87 -6.61 -20.85
N TYR A 325 -26.79 -7.39 -20.87
CA TYR A 325 -25.45 -6.93 -21.16
C TYR A 325 -24.64 -8.00 -21.90
N SER A 326 -23.58 -7.56 -22.58
CA SER A 326 -22.58 -8.43 -23.20
C SER A 326 -21.18 -7.87 -22.99
N VAL A 327 -20.18 -8.75 -22.99
CA VAL A 327 -18.77 -8.36 -23.01
C VAL A 327 -18.20 -8.73 -24.37
N ARG A 328 -17.53 -7.76 -25.01
CA ARG A 328 -16.98 -7.90 -26.36
C ARG A 328 -15.50 -7.58 -26.35
N GLN A 329 -14.71 -8.42 -27.00
CA GLN A 329 -13.34 -8.09 -27.33
C GLN A 329 -13.32 -7.25 -28.60
N SER A 330 -12.42 -6.28 -28.78
CA SER A 330 -12.21 -5.63 -30.08
C SER A 330 -10.80 -5.05 -30.19
N ALA A 331 -10.35 -4.72 -31.41
CA ALA A 331 -9.13 -3.96 -31.61
C ALA A 331 -9.32 -2.49 -31.19
N ASN A 332 -8.25 -1.84 -30.74
CA ASN A 332 -8.25 -0.43 -30.30
C ASN A 332 -7.07 0.39 -30.88
N GLY A 333 -6.81 0.26 -32.19
CA GLY A 333 -5.76 0.99 -32.91
C GLY A 333 -4.33 0.52 -32.59
N ASN A 334 -3.95 0.55 -31.30
CA ASN A 334 -2.63 0.20 -30.78
C ASN A 334 -2.63 -1.06 -29.90
N GLY A 335 -3.70 -1.87 -29.96
CA GLY A 335 -3.85 -3.09 -29.17
C GLY A 335 -5.29 -3.59 -29.14
N GLN A 336 -5.75 -4.10 -28.00
CA GLN A 336 -7.08 -4.71 -27.84
C GLN A 336 -7.81 -4.18 -26.61
N ARG A 337 -9.12 -4.43 -26.53
CA ARG A 337 -9.96 -4.02 -25.40
C ARG A 337 -11.07 -5.02 -25.12
N LEU A 338 -11.55 -5.02 -23.88
CA LEU A 338 -12.88 -5.54 -23.54
C LEU A 338 -13.84 -4.39 -23.28
N THR A 339 -14.99 -4.48 -23.94
CA THR A 339 -16.07 -3.52 -23.86
C THR A 339 -17.29 -4.19 -23.26
N LEU A 340 -17.80 -3.64 -22.15
CA LEU A 340 -19.14 -3.96 -21.66
C LEU A 340 -20.15 -3.19 -22.50
N VAL A 341 -21.18 -3.87 -23.01
CA VAL A 341 -22.30 -3.26 -23.74
C VAL A 341 -23.58 -3.55 -22.98
N VAL A 342 -24.31 -2.51 -22.57
CA VAL A 342 -25.60 -2.58 -21.85
C VAL A 342 -26.72 -2.14 -22.79
N VAL A 343 -27.85 -2.86 -22.84
CA VAL A 343 -28.91 -2.64 -23.84
C VAL A 343 -30.33 -2.50 -23.25
N PRO A 344 -31.24 -1.75 -23.91
CA PRO A 344 -32.57 -1.47 -23.38
C PRO A 344 -33.72 -2.48 -23.68
N GLU A 345 -33.75 -3.32 -24.72
CA GLU A 345 -34.76 -4.43 -24.84
C GLU A 345 -34.58 -5.44 -26.01
N ALA A 346 -35.54 -6.39 -26.12
CA ALA A 346 -35.52 -7.77 -26.63
C ALA A 346 -35.38 -8.04 -28.14
N ASN A 347 -34.73 -7.17 -28.93
CA ASN A 347 -34.40 -7.56 -30.30
C ASN A 347 -33.05 -8.27 -30.32
N ALA A 348 -33.10 -9.61 -30.25
CA ALA A 348 -31.96 -10.51 -30.38
C ALA A 348 -31.04 -10.18 -31.58
N GLY A 349 -31.58 -9.50 -32.60
CA GLY A 349 -30.82 -8.97 -33.73
C GLY A 349 -29.79 -7.90 -33.36
N LEU A 350 -30.04 -6.99 -32.41
CA LEU A 350 -29.12 -5.87 -32.13
C LEU A 350 -27.87 -6.32 -31.35
N LEU A 351 -27.98 -7.38 -30.54
CA LEU A 351 -26.80 -8.02 -29.94
C LEU A 351 -25.96 -8.76 -30.99
N ALA A 352 -26.58 -9.29 -32.05
CA ALA A 352 -25.89 -10.02 -33.11
C ALA A 352 -25.37 -9.12 -34.26
N LEU A 353 -25.88 -7.90 -34.42
CA LEU A 353 -25.69 -7.08 -35.64
C LEU A 353 -24.91 -5.76 -35.46
N LEU A 354 -24.27 -5.53 -34.32
CA LEU A 354 -23.27 -4.47 -34.18
C LEU A 354 -21.88 -5.07 -34.39
N ALA A 355 -21.47 -5.15 -35.67
CA ALA A 355 -20.17 -5.45 -36.27
C ALA A 355 -19.26 -6.46 -35.54
N ALA A 356 -18.78 -7.50 -36.23
CA ALA A 356 -17.97 -8.60 -35.68
C ALA A 356 -16.70 -8.13 -34.92
N PRO A 357 -16.69 -8.34 -33.60
CA PRO A 357 -15.55 -9.03 -32.99
C PRO A 357 -16.00 -10.21 -32.11
N LEU A 358 -15.05 -11.01 -31.62
CA LEU A 358 -15.31 -12.24 -30.85
C LEU A 358 -16.21 -11.97 -29.63
N LEU A 359 -17.39 -12.58 -29.63
CA LEU A 359 -18.37 -12.47 -28.55
C LEU A 359 -17.91 -13.32 -27.36
N VAL A 360 -17.70 -12.70 -26.19
CA VAL A 360 -17.22 -13.38 -24.97
C VAL A 360 -18.40 -13.90 -24.12
N GLY A 361 -19.60 -13.33 -24.25
CA GLY A 361 -20.82 -13.84 -23.62
C GLY A 361 -22.03 -12.89 -23.73
N VAL A 362 -23.25 -13.44 -23.56
CA VAL A 362 -24.53 -12.70 -23.57
C VAL A 362 -25.34 -13.08 -22.33
N PHE A 363 -25.76 -12.08 -21.55
CA PHE A 363 -26.47 -12.29 -20.29
C PHE A 363 -27.76 -11.46 -20.24
N ARG A 364 -28.84 -12.09 -19.77
CA ARG A 364 -30.18 -11.49 -19.65
C ARG A 364 -30.59 -11.42 -18.19
N LYS A 365 -31.39 -10.40 -17.85
CA LYS A 365 -32.11 -10.36 -16.57
C LYS A 365 -32.98 -11.62 -16.47
N ARG A 366 -32.83 -12.42 -15.41
CA ARG A 366 -33.82 -13.46 -15.09
C ARG A 366 -35.12 -12.74 -14.76
N LYS A 367 -36.21 -13.15 -15.42
CA LYS A 367 -37.57 -12.67 -15.09
C LYS A 367 -37.89 -12.99 -13.64
#